data_AF-A0A4Y2FV58-F1
#
_entry.id   AF-A0A4Y2FV58-F1
#
_cell.length_a   1.000
_cell.length_b   1.000
_cell.length_c   1.000
_cell.angle_alpha   90.00
_cell.angle_beta   90.00
_cell.angle_gamma   90.00
#
_symmetry.space_group_name_H-M   'P 1'
#
loop_
_entity.id
_entity.type
_entity.pdbx_description
1 polymer ?
#
loop_
_entity_poly.entity_id
_entity_poly.type
_entity_poly.pdbx_seq_one_letter_code
_entity_poly.pdbx_strand_id
1 'polypeptide(L)'
;MHSPLARHLSEEDLRACIEDSSSLLALICDFPCHIQAVERCVKAVTDASSKVCGSSALDGYNRARIVDRTIMPAFETKAEYKPGIIDK
;
A
#
# COMPACT_ATOMS: atom_id res chain seq x y z
N MET A 1 9.12 -19.82 9.68
CA MET A 1 8.25 -18.98 8.83
C MET A 1 9.15 -18.19 7.90
N HIS A 2 9.02 -18.34 6.57
CA HIS A 2 9.72 -17.46 5.63
C HIS A 2 8.97 -16.11 5.54
N SER A 3 9.72 -15.01 5.51
CA SER A 3 9.18 -13.69 5.18
C SER A 3 8.54 -13.75 3.78
N PRO A 4 7.38 -13.11 3.53
CA PRO A 4 6.75 -13.08 2.20
C PRO A 4 7.70 -12.60 1.09
N LEU A 5 8.64 -11.73 1.44
CA LEU A 5 9.67 -11.24 0.52
C LEU A 5 10.67 -12.33 0.10
N ALA A 6 11.02 -13.25 1.00
CA ALA A 6 11.95 -14.34 0.74
C ALA A 6 11.25 -15.64 0.30
N ARG A 7 9.96 -15.58 -0.06
CA ARG A 7 9.19 -16.77 -0.44
C ARG A 7 9.56 -17.30 -1.83
N HIS A 8 10.15 -16.44 -2.66
CA HIS A 8 10.50 -16.73 -4.06
C HIS A 8 11.98 -17.03 -4.25
N LEU A 9 12.78 -16.97 -3.18
CA LEU A 9 14.23 -17.05 -3.22
C LEU A 9 14.68 -18.39 -2.63
N SER A 10 15.67 -19.00 -3.26
CA SER A 10 16.34 -20.20 -2.74
C SER A 10 17.27 -19.85 -1.58
N GLU A 11 17.69 -20.84 -0.80
CA GLU A 11 18.75 -20.64 0.19
C GLU A 11 20.09 -20.26 -0.47
N GLU A 12 20.35 -20.75 -1.69
CA GLU A 12 21.53 -20.34 -2.46
C GLU A 12 21.49 -18.85 -2.81
N ASP A 13 20.34 -18.34 -3.29
CA ASP A 13 20.18 -16.92 -3.62
C ASP A 13 20.36 -16.02 -2.39
N LEU A 14 19.84 -16.47 -1.24
CA LEU A 14 19.99 -15.76 0.03
C LEU A 14 21.44 -15.72 0.50
N ARG A 15 22.19 -16.82 0.35
CA ARG A 15 23.63 -16.85 0.67
C ARG A 15 24.42 -15.94 -0.26
N ALA A 16 24.14 -15.98 -1.57
CA ALA A 16 24.80 -15.10 -2.53
C ALA A 16 24.57 -13.61 -2.20
N CYS A 17 23.39 -13.24 -1.72
CA CYS A 17 23.10 -11.87 -1.28
C CYS A 17 23.86 -11.44 -0.01
N ILE A 18 24.26 -12.38 0.85
CA ILE A 18 25.06 -12.10 2.05
C ILE A 18 26.54 -11.92 1.68
N GLU A 19 27.02 -12.70 0.71
CA GLU A 19 28.43 -12.70 0.28
C GLU A 19 28.75 -11.60 -0.73
N ASP A 20 27.78 -11.22 -1.58
CA ASP A 20 27.96 -10.23 -2.63
C ASP A 20 26.85 -9.16 -2.62
N SER A 21 27.29 -7.93 -2.40
CA SER A 21 26.47 -6.72 -2.43
C SER A 21 25.77 -6.52 -3.77
N SER A 22 26.37 -6.97 -4.87
CA SER A 22 25.82 -6.80 -6.22
C SER A 22 24.59 -7.67 -6.43
N SER A 23 24.64 -8.91 -5.94
CA SER A 23 23.53 -9.86 -5.91
C SER A 23 22.37 -9.35 -5.06
N LEU A 24 22.67 -8.75 -3.90
CA LEU A 24 21.65 -8.08 -3.07
C LEU A 24 21.00 -6.89 -3.80
N LEU A 25 21.81 -6.08 -4.50
CA LEU A 25 21.31 -4.92 -5.23
C LEU A 25 20.38 -5.33 -6.39
N ALA A 26 20.76 -6.35 -7.15
CA ALA A 26 19.94 -6.90 -8.23
C ALA A 26 18.59 -7.39 -7.70
N LEU A 27 18.60 -8.13 -6.59
CA LEU A 27 17.39 -8.60 -5.93
C LEU A 27 16.46 -7.45 -5.49
N ILE A 28 17.02 -6.41 -4.86
CA ILE A 28 16.24 -5.25 -4.40
C ILE A 28 15.67 -4.44 -5.58
N CYS A 29 16.42 -4.34 -6.68
CA CYS A 29 15.96 -3.67 -7.90
C CYS A 29 14.85 -4.44 -8.62
N ASP A 30 14.86 -5.78 -8.53
CA ASP A 30 13.80 -6.63 -9.10
C ASP A 30 12.51 -6.63 -8.27
N PHE A 31 12.58 -6.21 -7.00
CA PHE A 31 11.36 -5.93 -6.26
C PHE A 31 10.65 -4.75 -6.91
N PRO A 32 9.34 -4.86 -7.20
CA PRO A 32 8.55 -3.70 -7.58
C PRO A 32 8.73 -2.67 -6.47
N CYS A 33 9.49 -1.62 -6.77
CA CYS A 33 9.73 -0.53 -5.86
C CYS A 33 8.38 0.03 -5.40
N HIS A 34 8.37 0.70 -4.25
CA HIS A 34 7.16 1.12 -3.51
C HIS A 34 5.97 1.53 -4.41
N ILE A 35 6.21 2.30 -5.49
CA ILE A 35 5.19 2.74 -6.44
C ILE A 35 4.54 1.57 -7.19
N GLN A 36 5.31 0.68 -7.83
CA GLN A 36 4.74 -0.45 -8.58
C GLN A 36 4.00 -1.44 -7.68
N ALA A 37 4.52 -1.67 -6.46
CA ALA A 37 3.84 -2.53 -5.50
C ALA A 37 2.49 -1.94 -5.09
N VAL A 38 2.45 -0.63 -4.81
CA VAL A 38 1.22 0.09 -4.49
C VAL A 38 0.23 0.06 -5.66
N GLU A 39 0.68 0.35 -6.88
CA GLU A 39 -0.16 0.31 -8.09
C GLU A 39 -0.80 -1.07 -8.31
N ARG A 40 -0.01 -2.15 -8.18
CA ARG A 40 -0.50 -3.53 -8.31
C ARG A 40 -1.51 -3.88 -7.22
N CYS A 41 -1.26 -3.50 -5.97
CA CYS A 41 -2.18 -3.72 -4.87
C CYS A 41 -3.50 -2.97 -5.07
N VAL A 42 -3.45 -1.69 -5.42
CA VAL A 42 -4.64 -0.86 -5.69
C VAL A 42 -5.44 -1.47 -6.85
N LYS A 43 -4.77 -1.91 -7.92
CA LYS A 43 -5.42 -2.58 -9.04
C LYS A 43 -6.13 -3.87 -8.62
N ALA A 44 -5.45 -4.76 -7.89
CA ALA A 44 -6.01 -6.02 -7.45
C ALA A 44 -7.25 -5.83 -6.55
N VAL A 45 -7.18 -4.90 -5.59
CA VAL A 45 -8.29 -4.56 -4.70
C VAL A 45 -9.46 -3.96 -5.46
N THR A 46 -9.20 -3.08 -6.43
CA THR A 46 -10.22 -2.46 -7.26
C THR A 46 -10.92 -3.49 -8.15
N ASP A 47 -10.16 -4.35 -8.82
CA ASP A 47 -10.69 -5.40 -9.70
C ASP A 47 -11.54 -6.41 -8.90
N ALA A 48 -11.09 -6.80 -7.71
CA ALA A 48 -11.85 -7.68 -6.82
C ALA A 48 -13.13 -7.01 -6.30
N SER A 49 -13.04 -5.76 -5.85
CA SER A 49 -14.20 -5.02 -5.34
C SER A 49 -15.23 -4.75 -6.42
N SER A 50 -14.79 -4.49 -7.65
CA SER A 50 -15.67 -4.27 -8.82
C SER A 50 -16.49 -5.51 -9.16
N LYS A 51 -15.91 -6.70 -8.98
CA LYS A 51 -16.61 -7.99 -9.18
C LYS A 51 -17.66 -8.27 -8.11
N VAL A 52 -17.47 -7.76 -6.88
CA VAL A 52 -18.37 -7.99 -5.75
C VAL A 52 -19.48 -6.94 -5.69
N CYS A 53 -19.15 -5.65 -5.81
CA CYS A 53 -20.08 -4.54 -5.60
C CYS A 53 -20.60 -3.90 -6.90
N GLY A 54 -20.11 -4.32 -8.08
CA GLY A 54 -20.41 -3.65 -9.34
C GLY A 54 -19.70 -2.29 -9.45
N SER A 55 -19.26 -1.92 -10.65
CA SER A 55 -18.40 -0.74 -10.87
C SER A 55 -19.06 0.58 -10.42
N SER A 56 -20.37 0.73 -10.61
CA SER A 56 -21.08 1.98 -10.29
C SER A 56 -21.25 2.20 -8.79
N ALA A 57 -21.54 1.15 -8.01
CA ALA A 57 -21.67 1.28 -6.56
C ALA A 57 -20.31 1.51 -5.89
N LEU A 58 -19.25 0.88 -6.39
CA LEU A 58 -17.89 1.11 -5.92
C LEU A 58 -17.43 2.56 -6.17
N ASP A 59 -17.67 3.06 -7.38
CA ASP A 59 -17.31 4.42 -7.77
C ASP A 59 -18.10 5.48 -6.98
N GLY A 60 -19.40 5.25 -6.74
CA GLY A 60 -20.21 6.05 -5.83
C GLY A 60 -19.67 6.06 -4.39
N TYR A 61 -19.30 4.89 -3.86
CA TYR A 61 -18.70 4.75 -2.53
C TYR A 61 -17.35 5.48 -2.41
N ASN A 62 -16.49 5.33 -3.41
CA ASN A 62 -15.19 6.00 -3.44
C ASN A 62 -15.35 7.53 -3.49
N ARG A 63 -16.25 8.05 -4.34
CA ARG A 63 -16.58 9.48 -4.35
C ARG A 63 -17.11 9.97 -3.01
N ALA A 64 -18.05 9.24 -2.40
CA ALA A 64 -18.59 9.59 -1.10
C ALA A 64 -17.50 9.65 -0.02
N ARG A 65 -16.58 8.68 0.02
CA ARG A 65 -15.41 8.70 0.91
C ARG A 65 -14.46 9.86 0.66
N ILE A 66 -14.21 10.20 -0.61
CA ILE A 66 -13.34 11.32 -0.95
C ILE A 66 -13.97 12.61 -0.43
N VAL A 67 -15.26 12.83 -0.69
CA VAL A 67 -15.99 13.99 -0.18
C VAL A 67 -15.95 14.04 1.35
N ASP A 68 -16.26 12.93 2.03
CA ASP A 68 -16.19 12.82 3.49
C ASP A 68 -14.81 13.21 4.05
N ARG A 69 -13.73 12.73 3.41
CA ARG A 69 -12.35 13.10 3.78
C ARG A 69 -12.01 14.56 3.48
N THR A 70 -12.56 15.16 2.43
CA THR A 70 -12.35 16.59 2.15
C THR A 70 -13.08 17.51 3.11
N ILE A 71 -14.10 17.01 3.81
CA ILE A 71 -14.78 17.77 4.89
C ILE A 71 -13.87 17.89 6.11
N MET A 72 -12.96 16.94 6.32
CA MET A 72 -11.97 17.03 7.39
C MET A 72 -10.99 18.18 7.10
N PRO A 73 -10.74 19.07 8.07
CA PRO A 73 -9.73 20.11 7.90
C PRO A 73 -8.36 19.50 7.61
N ALA A 74 -7.67 20.05 6.61
CA ALA A 74 -6.27 19.75 6.40
C ALA A 74 -5.44 20.43 7.51
N PHE A 75 -4.46 19.71 8.04
CA PHE A 75 -3.52 20.22 9.04
C PHE A 75 -2.10 19.98 8.50
N GLU A 76 -1.32 21.05 8.42
CA GLU A 76 0.08 20.97 7.98
C GLU A 76 0.96 20.47 9.13
N THR A 77 0.58 20.79 10.37
CA THR A 77 1.28 20.34 11.56
C THR A 77 0.34 19.72 12.59
N LYS A 78 0.86 18.77 13.38
CA LYS A 78 0.09 18.13 14.46
C LYS A 78 -0.40 19.11 15.53
N ALA A 79 0.28 20.25 15.70
CA ALA A 79 -0.10 21.29 16.64
C ALA A 79 -1.40 22.02 16.24
N GLU A 80 -1.76 22.00 14.95
CA GLU A 80 -3.00 22.60 14.45
C GLU A 80 -4.23 21.72 14.74
N TYR A 81 -4.04 20.43 14.98
CA TYR A 81 -5.12 19.52 15.35
C TYR A 81 -5.57 19.80 16.79
N LYS A 82 -6.80 20.32 16.92
CA LYS A 82 -7.49 20.45 18.20
C LYS A 82 -8.52 19.32 18.31
N PRO A 83 -8.36 18.35 19.22
CA PRO A 83 -9.38 17.34 19.43
C PRO A 83 -10.68 18.04 19.83
N GLY A 84 -11.78 17.75 19.11
CA GLY A 84 -13.09 18.24 19.52
C GLY A 84 -13.43 17.69 20.90
N ILE A 85 -13.83 18.57 21.83
CA ILE A 85 -14.56 18.13 23.02
C ILE A 85 -15.87 17.55 22.49
N ILE A 86 -16.01 16.22 22.54
CA ILE A 86 -17.28 15.57 22.26
C ILE A 86 -18.10 15.75 23.53
N ASP A 87 -18.88 16.83 23.60
CA ASP A 87 -19.90 16.97 24.62
C ASP A 87 -20.89 15.82 24.44
N LYS A 88 -21.04 15.05 25.52
CA LYS A 88 -21.77 13.78 25.60
C LYS A 88 -23.22 14.00 26.01
#